data_AF-A0A966S742-F1
#
_entry.id   AF-A0A966S742-F1
#
_cell.length_a   1.000
_cell.length_b   1.000
_cell.length_c   1.000
_cell.angle_alpha   90.00
_cell.angle_beta   90.00
_cell.angle_gamma   90.00
#
_symmetry.space_group_name_H-M   'P 1'
#
loop_
_entity.id
_entity.type
_entity.pdbx_description
1 polymer ?
#
loop_
_entity_poly.entity_id
_entity_poly.type
_entity_poly.pdbx_seq_one_letter_code
_entity_poly.pdbx_strand_id
1 'polypeptide(L)'
;MISKPRGQALLETLVALLFLTPLFFCAVYLADLHRAGFGAALAVREIALASLHDPSGALDPVVVRALQDLAIPADSTSGELRQPQVEEVYLDSAPRLAETAAGVMLLPAKLLGSGEFDLPPWSARSVTTTVAMGDTIVLGVPFESPVALRENLFFFVGHGAARGPEQVRARTAALSVAGSLAAAAKPLETVLSVASIVEPALERLCIGRIDPDIVPEDRLAGSTSRPPDLRYQPC
;
A
#
# COMPACT_ATOMS: atom_id res chain seq x y z
N MET A 1 70.37 -30.20 19.23
CA MET A 1 69.87 -28.87 18.77
C MET A 1 68.92 -29.07 17.61
N ILE A 2 67.64 -29.37 17.86
CA ILE A 2 66.64 -29.60 16.79
C ILE A 2 65.28 -29.02 17.23
N SER A 3 64.68 -28.18 16.38
CA SER A 3 63.23 -27.90 16.23
C SER A 3 62.45 -26.89 17.11
N LYS A 4 63.07 -25.95 17.84
CA LYS A 4 62.28 -24.94 18.60
C LYS A 4 61.36 -23.99 17.79
N PRO A 5 61.72 -23.47 16.59
CA PRO A 5 60.90 -22.44 15.94
C PRO A 5 59.61 -22.98 15.31
N ARG A 6 59.57 -24.28 14.95
CA ARG A 6 58.38 -24.88 14.32
C ARG A 6 57.23 -25.14 15.30
N GLY A 7 57.54 -25.49 16.56
CA GLY A 7 56.51 -25.73 17.57
C GLY A 7 55.80 -24.45 18.03
N GLN A 8 56.54 -23.34 18.12
CA GLN A 8 55.97 -22.04 18.50
C GLN A 8 55.02 -21.49 17.44
N ALA A 9 55.40 -21.53 16.15
CA ALA A 9 54.52 -21.10 15.06
C ALA A 9 53.23 -21.94 14.98
N LEU A 10 53.29 -23.24 15.29
CA LEU A 10 52.13 -24.12 15.31
C LEU A 10 51.19 -23.79 16.48
N LEU A 11 51.74 -23.44 17.65
CA LEU A 11 50.95 -23.03 18.81
C LEU A 11 50.31 -21.65 18.60
N GLU A 12 51.06 -20.69 18.05
CA GLU A 12 50.55 -19.35 17.72
C GLU A 12 49.44 -19.42 16.66
N THR A 13 49.61 -20.24 15.63
CA THR A 13 48.56 -20.46 14.61
C THR A 13 47.34 -21.15 15.20
N LEU A 14 47.50 -22.15 16.08
CA LEU A 14 46.39 -22.81 16.76
C LEU A 14 45.61 -21.82 17.63
N VAL A 15 46.30 -21.00 18.43
CA VAL A 15 45.68 -19.97 19.27
C VAL A 15 44.97 -18.94 18.39
N ALA A 16 45.60 -18.47 17.32
CA ALA A 16 44.97 -17.55 16.38
C ALA A 16 43.71 -18.16 15.74
N LEU A 17 43.75 -19.43 15.33
CA LEU A 17 42.60 -20.14 14.77
C LEU A 17 41.48 -20.26 15.80
N LEU A 18 41.79 -20.58 17.06
CA LEU A 18 40.82 -20.73 18.14
C LEU A 18 40.03 -19.43 18.41
N PHE A 19 40.63 -18.27 18.14
CA PHE A 19 39.96 -16.96 18.24
C PHE A 19 39.31 -16.52 16.92
N LEU A 20 39.93 -16.80 15.78
CA LEU A 20 39.43 -16.37 14.46
C LEU A 20 38.20 -17.14 14.02
N THR A 21 38.12 -18.45 14.27
CA THR A 21 36.95 -19.24 13.86
C THR A 21 35.65 -18.77 14.52
N PRO A 22 35.52 -18.61 15.85
CA PRO A 22 34.27 -18.13 16.44
C PRO A 22 33.94 -16.71 15.96
N LEU A 23 34.95 -15.85 15.77
CA LEU A 23 34.73 -14.49 15.27
C LEU A 23 34.22 -14.49 13.82
N PHE A 24 34.76 -15.35 12.97
CA PHE A 24 34.27 -15.56 11.61
C PHE A 24 32.82 -16.06 11.60
N PHE A 25 32.50 -17.06 12.43
CA PHE A 25 31.13 -17.56 12.54
C PHE A 25 30.16 -16.51 13.11
N CYS A 26 30.59 -15.71 14.09
CA CYS A 26 29.83 -14.54 14.57
C CYS A 26 29.52 -13.57 13.43
N ALA A 27 30.52 -13.23 12.61
CA ALA A 27 30.35 -12.30 11.50
C ALA A 27 29.38 -12.83 10.44
N VAL A 28 29.50 -14.11 10.09
CA VAL A 28 28.58 -14.78 9.16
C VAL A 28 27.16 -14.81 9.73
N TYR A 29 27.00 -15.17 11.01
CA TYR A 29 25.70 -15.21 11.67
C TYR A 29 25.03 -13.82 11.73
N LEU A 30 25.78 -12.78 12.07
CA LEU A 30 25.28 -11.40 12.06
C LEU A 30 24.89 -10.93 10.66
N ALA A 31 25.66 -11.32 9.63
CA ALA A 31 25.32 -11.00 8.25
C ALA A 31 24.00 -11.67 7.83
N ASP A 32 23.80 -12.94 8.18
CA ASP A 32 22.55 -13.66 7.94
C ASP A 32 21.38 -13.07 8.71
N LEU A 33 21.58 -12.68 9.98
CA LEU A 33 20.56 -12.01 10.79
C LEU A 33 20.13 -10.69 10.15
N HIS A 34 21.08 -9.90 9.65
CA HIS A 34 20.78 -8.64 8.96
C HIS A 34 20.05 -8.87 7.63
N ARG A 35 20.43 -9.89 6.85
CA ARG A 35 19.74 -10.25 5.60
C ARG A 35 18.30 -10.70 5.87
N ALA A 36 18.10 -11.55 6.87
CA ALA A 36 16.79 -11.99 7.31
C ALA A 36 15.92 -10.80 7.77
N GLY A 37 16.49 -9.88 8.55
CA GLY A 37 15.80 -8.67 8.98
C GLY A 37 15.40 -7.75 7.83
N PHE A 38 16.32 -7.49 6.91
CA PHE A 38 16.04 -6.69 5.72
C PHE A 38 14.99 -7.33 4.83
N GLY A 39 15.09 -8.62 4.57
CA GLY A 39 14.13 -9.38 3.78
C GLY A 39 12.74 -9.42 4.41
N ALA A 40 12.65 -9.59 5.74
CA ALA A 40 11.38 -9.49 6.48
C ALA A 40 10.74 -8.11 6.36
N ALA A 41 11.55 -7.05 6.47
CA ALA A 41 11.06 -5.68 6.31
C ALA A 41 10.57 -5.41 4.87
N LEU A 42 11.27 -5.96 3.87
CA LEU A 42 10.86 -5.87 2.46
C LEU A 42 9.56 -6.64 2.22
N ALA A 43 9.45 -7.87 2.72
CA ALA A 43 8.26 -8.72 2.60
C ALA A 43 7.01 -8.01 3.15
N VAL A 44 7.10 -7.47 4.36
CA VAL A 44 6.00 -6.74 4.99
C VAL A 44 5.58 -5.51 4.15
N ARG A 45 6.53 -4.81 3.54
CA ARG A 45 6.25 -3.66 2.65
C ARG A 45 5.58 -4.08 1.36
N GLU A 46 6.07 -5.14 0.70
CA GLU A 46 5.48 -5.65 -0.55
C GLU A 46 4.05 -6.14 -0.32
N ILE A 47 3.81 -6.86 0.79
CA ILE A 47 2.46 -7.29 1.17
C ILE A 47 1.56 -6.08 1.44
N ALA A 48 2.06 -5.06 2.16
CA ALA A 48 1.29 -3.84 2.41
C ALA A 48 0.98 -3.10 1.09
N LEU A 49 1.95 -2.94 0.20
CA LEU A 49 1.75 -2.32 -1.11
C LEU A 49 0.74 -3.09 -1.97
N ALA A 50 0.82 -4.42 -1.99
CA ALA A 50 -0.15 -5.25 -2.70
C ALA A 50 -1.57 -5.06 -2.14
N SER A 51 -1.71 -4.99 -0.81
CA SER A 51 -3.02 -4.78 -0.17
C SER A 51 -3.60 -3.38 -0.42
N LEU A 52 -2.75 -2.37 -0.67
CA LEU A 52 -3.18 -1.04 -1.09
C LEU A 52 -3.72 -1.00 -2.52
N HIS A 53 -3.38 -1.97 -3.37
CA HIS A 53 -3.86 -2.04 -4.74
C HIS A 53 -5.13 -2.90 -4.88
N ASP A 54 -5.43 -3.78 -3.92
CA ASP A 54 -6.65 -4.58 -3.92
C ASP A 54 -7.85 -3.77 -3.35
N PRO A 55 -8.95 -3.57 -4.09
CA PRO A 55 -10.11 -2.79 -3.64
C PRO A 55 -10.78 -3.31 -2.36
N SER A 56 -10.61 -4.58 -2.04
CA SER A 56 -11.09 -5.19 -0.79
C SER A 56 -10.07 -5.11 0.34
N GLY A 57 -8.83 -4.75 0.02
CA GLY A 57 -7.66 -4.85 0.88
C GLY A 57 -7.25 -6.28 1.24
N ALA A 58 -8.08 -7.28 0.93
CA ALA A 58 -7.84 -8.67 1.24
C ALA A 58 -6.92 -9.30 0.21
N LEU A 59 -5.78 -9.81 0.67
CA LEU A 59 -4.88 -10.58 -0.17
C LEU A 59 -5.12 -12.07 0.05
N ASP A 60 -5.08 -12.83 -1.04
CA ASP A 60 -5.03 -14.29 -0.98
C ASP A 60 -3.77 -14.72 -0.21
N PRO A 61 -3.86 -15.58 0.81
CA PRO A 61 -2.70 -16.11 1.52
C PRO A 61 -1.63 -16.72 0.59
N VAL A 62 -2.00 -17.24 -0.58
CA VAL A 62 -1.05 -17.73 -1.59
C VAL A 62 -0.21 -16.58 -2.14
N VAL A 63 -0.82 -15.43 -2.44
CA VAL A 63 -0.12 -14.23 -2.92
C VAL A 63 0.77 -13.65 -1.83
N VAL A 64 0.26 -13.58 -0.60
CA VAL A 64 1.03 -13.11 0.56
C VAL A 64 2.30 -13.94 0.75
N ARG A 65 2.19 -15.27 0.61
CA ARG A 65 3.34 -16.18 0.67
C ARG A 65 4.29 -16.00 -0.50
N ALA A 66 3.77 -15.87 -1.73
CA ALA A 66 4.61 -15.63 -2.90
C ALA A 66 5.41 -14.31 -2.79
N LEU A 67 4.80 -13.25 -2.24
CA LEU A 67 5.48 -11.97 -1.98
C LEU A 67 6.56 -12.10 -0.91
N GLN A 68 6.30 -12.89 0.15
CA GLN A 68 7.32 -13.21 1.16
C GLN A 68 8.49 -14.00 0.55
N ASP A 69 8.22 -15.02 -0.24
CA ASP A 69 9.25 -15.86 -0.88
C ASP A 69 10.07 -15.06 -1.92
N LEU A 70 9.46 -14.09 -2.60
CA LEU A 70 10.15 -13.18 -3.51
C LEU A 70 11.09 -12.21 -2.76
N ALA A 71 10.64 -11.73 -1.59
CA ALA A 71 11.39 -10.81 -0.74
C ALA A 71 12.51 -11.50 0.04
N ILE A 72 12.31 -12.77 0.40
CA ILE A 72 13.25 -13.60 1.17
C ILE A 72 13.47 -14.90 0.41
N PRO A 73 14.44 -14.94 -0.53
CA PRO A 73 14.76 -16.16 -1.25
C PRO A 73 15.12 -17.28 -0.26
N ALA A 74 14.64 -18.51 -0.51
CA ALA A 74 14.89 -19.65 0.36
C ALA A 74 16.38 -19.91 0.65
N ASP A 75 17.26 -19.59 -0.31
CA ASP A 75 18.71 -19.78 -0.19
C ASP A 75 19.43 -18.62 0.52
N SER A 76 18.70 -17.53 0.84
CA SER A 76 19.29 -16.28 1.34
C SER A 76 19.41 -16.22 2.87
N THR A 77 18.73 -17.12 3.58
CA THR A 77 18.73 -17.14 5.04
C THR A 77 18.78 -18.57 5.56
N SER A 78 19.52 -18.79 6.64
CA SER A 78 19.60 -20.07 7.36
C SER A 78 18.39 -20.33 8.29
N GLY A 79 17.35 -19.49 8.21
CA GLY A 79 16.20 -19.49 9.12
C GLY A 79 14.93 -20.09 8.50
N GLU A 80 14.00 -20.50 9.35
CA GLU A 80 12.67 -20.95 8.96
C GLU A 80 11.70 -19.76 8.88
N LEU A 81 11.07 -19.61 7.72
CA LEU A 81 10.07 -18.58 7.46
C LEU A 81 8.71 -19.02 8.00
N ARG A 82 8.11 -18.22 8.90
CA ARG A 82 6.72 -18.42 9.31
C ARG A 82 5.78 -17.74 8.32
N GLN A 83 4.57 -18.28 8.20
CA GLN A 83 3.52 -17.67 7.37
C GLN A 83 3.23 -16.23 7.84
N PRO A 84 3.11 -15.26 6.91
CA PRO A 84 2.82 -13.88 7.28
C PRO A 84 1.39 -13.80 7.80
N GLN A 85 1.20 -12.97 8.82
CA GLN A 85 -0.11 -12.71 9.39
C GLN A 85 -0.55 -11.32 8.95
N VAL A 86 -1.68 -11.26 8.22
CA VAL A 86 -2.34 -10.02 7.85
C VAL A 86 -3.60 -9.92 8.70
N GLU A 87 -3.64 -8.94 9.60
CA GLU A 87 -4.73 -8.77 10.54
C GLU A 87 -5.34 -7.38 10.39
N GLU A 88 -6.66 -7.31 10.52
CA GLU A 88 -7.36 -6.04 10.66
C GLU A 88 -7.16 -5.54 12.09
N VAL A 89 -6.62 -4.34 12.22
CA VAL A 89 -6.34 -3.73 13.51
C VAL A 89 -7.45 -2.77 13.83
N TYR A 90 -8.19 -3.05 14.89
CA TYR A 90 -9.19 -2.12 15.40
C TYR A 90 -8.49 -0.97 16.14
N LEU A 91 -8.08 0.04 15.38
CA LEU A 91 -7.65 1.32 15.95
C LEU A 91 -8.91 2.13 16.22
N ASP A 92 -9.41 2.08 17.45
CA ASP A 92 -10.68 2.70 17.85
C ASP A 92 -10.72 4.23 17.59
N SER A 93 -9.55 4.88 17.49
CA SER A 93 -9.41 6.33 17.38
C SER A 93 -8.79 6.84 16.08
N ALA A 94 -7.80 6.15 15.50
CA ALA A 94 -7.00 6.73 14.40
C ALA A 94 -7.75 6.90 13.05
N PRO A 95 -8.48 5.89 12.53
CA PRO A 95 -9.28 6.05 11.31
C PRO A 95 -10.38 7.09 11.51
N ARG A 96 -11.07 7.06 12.66
CA ARG A 96 -12.11 8.03 13.03
C ARG A 96 -11.57 9.45 13.14
N LEU A 97 -10.38 9.65 13.70
CA LEU A 97 -9.70 10.95 13.76
C LEU A 97 -9.36 11.45 12.35
N ALA A 98 -8.86 10.57 11.48
CA ALA A 98 -8.53 10.91 10.11
C ALA A 98 -9.79 11.28 9.30
N GLU A 99 -10.88 10.51 9.44
CA GLU A 99 -12.19 10.81 8.83
C GLU A 99 -12.75 12.14 9.34
N THR A 100 -12.67 12.39 10.64
CA THR A 100 -13.14 13.65 11.26
C THR A 100 -12.33 14.84 10.76
N ALA A 101 -11.00 14.72 10.74
CA ALA A 101 -10.11 15.77 10.23
C ALA A 101 -10.35 16.04 8.74
N ALA A 102 -10.48 15.00 7.93
CA ALA A 102 -10.82 15.13 6.51
C ALA A 102 -12.19 15.80 6.32
N GLY A 103 -13.18 15.43 7.12
CA GLY A 103 -14.50 16.06 7.11
C GLY A 103 -14.47 17.55 7.40
N VAL A 104 -13.67 17.98 8.39
CA VAL A 104 -13.48 19.40 8.73
C VAL A 104 -12.78 20.16 7.59
N MET A 105 -11.72 19.59 7.01
CA MET A 105 -11.00 20.23 5.90
C MET A 105 -11.86 20.38 4.65
N LEU A 106 -12.76 19.42 4.38
CA LEU A 106 -13.64 19.43 3.23
C LEU A 106 -14.91 20.28 3.43
N LEU A 107 -15.16 20.79 4.65
CA LEU A 107 -16.38 21.50 4.98
C LEU A 107 -16.68 22.69 4.05
N PRO A 108 -15.72 23.57 3.68
CA PRO A 108 -16.00 24.67 2.76
C PRO A 108 -16.44 24.19 1.38
N ALA A 109 -15.84 23.11 0.88
CA ALA A 109 -16.20 22.51 -0.40
C ALA A 109 -17.59 21.85 -0.35
N LYS A 110 -17.91 21.16 0.75
CA LYS A 110 -19.24 20.59 0.98
C LYS A 110 -20.36 21.64 1.04
N LEU A 111 -20.07 22.84 1.56
CA LEU A 111 -21.03 23.95 1.60
C LEU A 111 -21.36 24.51 0.21
N LEU A 112 -20.43 24.41 -0.74
CA LEU A 112 -20.60 24.89 -2.11
C LEU A 112 -21.14 23.81 -3.06
N GLY A 113 -20.95 22.54 -2.71
CA GLY A 113 -21.42 21.40 -3.46
C GLY A 113 -22.90 21.07 -3.27
N SER A 114 -23.31 19.96 -3.89
CA SER A 114 -24.65 19.39 -3.73
C SER A 114 -24.59 17.89 -3.49
N GLY A 115 -25.42 17.38 -2.58
CA GLY A 115 -25.54 15.96 -2.29
C GLY A 115 -24.61 15.49 -1.16
N GLU A 116 -24.52 14.18 -0.99
CA GLU A 116 -23.74 13.57 0.07
C GLU A 116 -22.34 13.17 -0.41
N PHE A 117 -21.32 13.60 0.33
CA PHE A 117 -19.95 13.15 0.12
C PHE A 117 -19.66 11.95 1.02
N ASP A 118 -19.63 10.76 0.40
CA ASP A 118 -19.13 9.52 0.98
C ASP A 118 -17.59 9.62 1.13
N LEU A 119 -17.13 9.60 2.39
CA LEU A 119 -15.74 9.28 2.72
C LEU A 119 -15.59 7.75 2.68
N PRO A 120 -14.61 7.22 1.93
CA PRO A 120 -14.36 5.78 1.92
C PRO A 120 -14.03 5.31 3.35
N PRO A 121 -14.60 4.18 3.81
CA PRO A 121 -14.23 3.62 5.11
C PRO A 121 -12.76 3.20 5.06
N TRP A 122 -11.94 3.82 5.91
CA TRP A 122 -10.55 3.40 6.07
C TRP A 122 -10.47 2.35 7.17
N SER A 123 -9.98 1.18 6.82
CA SER A 123 -9.60 0.13 7.77
C SER A 123 -8.11 0.26 8.10
N ALA A 124 -7.73 0.06 9.34
CA ALA A 124 -6.33 -0.09 9.69
C ALA A 124 -5.97 -1.58 9.66
N ARG A 125 -4.80 -1.89 9.10
CA ARG A 125 -4.29 -3.26 9.01
C ARG A 125 -2.86 -3.33 9.51
N SER A 126 -2.48 -4.50 9.99
CA SER A 126 -1.10 -4.85 10.27
C SER A 126 -0.69 -6.05 9.44
N VAL A 127 0.58 -6.04 9.03
CA VAL A 127 1.22 -7.21 8.44
C VAL A 127 2.42 -7.54 9.31
N THR A 128 2.43 -8.75 9.85
CA THR A 128 3.55 -9.29 10.61
C THR A 128 4.21 -10.41 9.83
N THR A 129 5.52 -10.30 9.63
CA THR A 129 6.36 -11.40 9.13
C THR A 129 7.33 -11.82 10.23
N THR A 130 7.51 -13.13 10.41
CA THR A 130 8.44 -13.67 11.41
C THR A 130 9.41 -14.64 10.74
N VAL A 131 10.71 -14.43 10.98
CA VAL A 131 11.79 -15.33 10.56
C VAL A 131 12.39 -15.94 11.82
N ALA A 132 12.31 -17.26 11.96
CA ALA A 132 12.94 -17.97 13.06
C ALA A 132 14.35 -18.40 12.62
N MET A 133 15.38 -17.83 13.22
CA MET A 133 16.76 -18.25 12.93
C MET A 133 16.99 -19.66 13.48
N GLY A 134 17.67 -20.51 12.71
CA GLY A 134 18.04 -21.86 13.12
C GLY A 134 19.04 -21.89 14.28
N ASP A 135 19.29 -23.08 14.80
CA ASP A 135 20.14 -23.31 15.97
C ASP A 135 21.56 -22.77 15.78
N THR A 136 21.99 -21.90 16.69
CA THR A 136 23.32 -21.28 16.74
C THR A 136 24.39 -22.18 17.35
N ILE A 137 24.28 -23.50 17.18
CA ILE A 137 25.24 -24.48 17.71
C ILE A 137 26.67 -24.18 17.24
N VAL A 138 26.81 -23.55 16.07
CA VAL A 138 28.09 -23.10 15.49
C VAL A 138 28.82 -22.05 16.36
N LEU A 139 28.09 -21.28 17.18
CA LEU A 139 28.66 -20.31 18.12
C LEU A 139 29.09 -20.94 19.46
N GLY A 140 28.84 -22.24 19.67
CA GLY A 140 29.17 -22.94 20.91
C GLY A 140 28.36 -22.47 22.13
N VAL A 141 27.32 -21.66 21.92
CA VAL A 141 26.43 -21.16 22.96
C VAL A 141 25.04 -21.75 22.75
N PRO A 142 24.54 -22.63 23.63
CA PRO A 142 23.17 -23.09 23.56
C PRO A 142 22.25 -21.93 23.96
N PHE A 143 21.45 -21.42 23.01
CA PHE A 143 20.32 -20.55 23.33
C PHE A 143 19.09 -21.42 23.56
N GLU A 144 18.40 -21.23 24.68
CA GLU A 144 17.18 -21.98 25.02
C GLU A 144 15.98 -21.66 24.12
N SER A 145 16.09 -20.64 23.26
CA SER A 145 15.05 -20.28 22.31
C SER A 145 15.65 -19.83 20.96
N PRO A 146 15.05 -20.25 19.82
CA PRO A 146 15.46 -19.77 18.52
C PRO A 146 15.25 -18.26 18.42
N VAL A 147 16.24 -17.53 17.90
CA VAL A 147 16.15 -16.08 17.72
C VAL A 147 15.10 -15.82 16.63
N ALA A 148 13.92 -15.33 17.04
CA ALA A 148 12.86 -14.96 16.12
C ALA A 148 12.92 -13.46 15.82
N LEU A 149 13.10 -13.12 14.55
CA LEU A 149 13.03 -11.75 14.07
C LEU A 149 11.61 -11.47 13.59
N ARG A 150 10.95 -10.49 14.20
CA ARG A 150 9.57 -10.11 13.92
C ARG A 150 9.53 -8.69 13.36
N GLU A 151 9.10 -8.59 12.11
CA GLU A 151 8.82 -7.30 11.47
C GLU A 151 7.32 -7.09 11.41
N ASN A 152 6.88 -5.87 11.73
CA ASN A 152 5.48 -5.49 11.74
C ASN A 152 5.31 -4.10 11.11
N LEU A 153 4.33 -3.97 10.22
CA LEU A 153 3.96 -2.69 9.62
C LEU A 153 2.46 -2.46 9.78
N PHE A 154 2.12 -1.26 10.23
CA PHE A 154 0.75 -0.77 10.29
C PHE A 154 0.50 0.18 9.12
N PHE A 155 -0.65 0.03 8.48
CA PHE A 155 -1.05 0.88 7.36
C PHE A 155 -2.57 0.98 7.28
N PHE A 156 -3.06 2.02 6.61
CA PHE A 156 -4.48 2.18 6.35
C PHE A 156 -4.80 1.67 4.95
N VAL A 157 -5.85 0.85 4.85
CA VAL A 157 -6.41 0.34 3.60
C VAL A 157 -7.85 0.79 3.50
N GLY A 158 -8.22 1.29 2.34
CA GLY A 158 -9.56 1.75 2.05
C GLY A 158 -9.50 2.61 0.82
N HIS A 159 -10.05 2.09 -0.27
CA HIS A 159 -9.88 2.74 -1.57
C HIS A 159 -10.84 3.91 -1.64
N GLY A 160 -10.27 5.12 -1.63
CA GLY A 160 -10.98 6.32 -2.10
C GLY A 160 -11.31 6.28 -3.58
N ALA A 161 -10.93 5.20 -4.29
CA ALA A 161 -11.36 4.93 -5.64
C ALA A 161 -12.90 4.83 -5.70
N ALA A 162 -13.47 5.46 -6.71
CA ALA A 162 -14.87 5.31 -7.03
C ALA A 162 -15.08 3.95 -7.73
N ARG A 163 -16.21 3.29 -7.46
CA ARG A 163 -16.65 2.04 -8.09
C ARG A 163 -17.05 2.22 -9.57
N GLY A 164 -17.18 3.47 -10.02
CA GLY A 164 -17.54 3.82 -11.39
C GLY A 164 -17.71 5.32 -11.58
N PRO A 165 -17.95 5.77 -12.82
CA PRO A 165 -18.03 7.18 -13.19
C PRO A 165 -19.16 7.92 -12.44
N GLU A 166 -20.28 7.24 -12.16
CA GLU A 166 -21.38 7.83 -11.39
C GLU A 166 -20.98 8.19 -9.95
N GLN A 167 -20.18 7.34 -9.30
CA GLN A 167 -19.72 7.63 -7.94
C GLN A 167 -18.65 8.74 -7.93
N VAL A 168 -17.81 8.83 -8.98
CA VAL A 168 -16.92 9.99 -9.17
C VAL A 168 -17.75 11.25 -9.32
N ARG A 169 -18.75 11.22 -10.21
CA ARG A 169 -19.64 12.35 -10.48
C ARG A 169 -20.35 12.83 -9.21
N ALA A 170 -20.90 11.91 -8.42
CA ALA A 170 -21.55 12.22 -7.16
C ALA A 170 -20.59 12.84 -6.13
N ARG A 171 -19.39 12.27 -5.95
CA ARG A 171 -18.38 12.82 -5.04
C ARG A 171 -17.89 14.21 -5.48
N THR A 172 -17.68 14.40 -6.77
CA THR A 172 -17.28 15.70 -7.35
C THR A 172 -18.42 16.72 -7.22
N ALA A 173 -19.67 16.33 -7.43
CA ALA A 173 -20.83 17.21 -7.22
C ALA A 173 -20.94 17.67 -5.77
N ALA A 174 -20.69 16.78 -4.82
CA ALA A 174 -20.75 17.07 -3.39
C ALA A 174 -19.65 18.04 -2.91
N LEU A 175 -18.58 18.26 -3.70
CA LEU A 175 -17.46 19.13 -3.35
C LEU A 175 -17.27 20.32 -4.30
N SER A 176 -18.13 20.50 -5.30
CA SER A 176 -17.93 21.53 -6.33
C SER A 176 -19.18 22.37 -6.58
N VAL A 177 -18.97 23.64 -6.94
CA VAL A 177 -20.03 24.56 -7.35
C VAL A 177 -20.81 24.02 -8.56
N ALA A 178 -20.19 23.18 -9.39
CA ALA A 178 -20.89 22.52 -10.50
C ALA A 178 -22.08 21.66 -10.01
N GLY A 179 -21.95 21.01 -8.85
CA GLY A 179 -23.06 20.26 -8.25
C GLY A 179 -24.23 21.17 -7.86
N SER A 180 -23.97 22.27 -7.15
CA SER A 180 -25.03 23.22 -6.78
C SER A 180 -25.67 23.90 -7.99
N LEU A 181 -24.88 24.20 -9.03
CA LEU A 181 -25.39 24.68 -10.31
C LEU A 181 -26.25 23.64 -11.02
N ALA A 182 -25.89 22.36 -11.01
CA ALA A 182 -26.69 21.28 -11.59
C ALA A 182 -28.05 21.14 -10.87
N ALA A 183 -28.04 21.20 -9.54
CA ALA A 183 -29.26 21.18 -8.75
C ALA A 183 -30.17 22.38 -9.05
N ALA A 184 -29.58 23.57 -9.24
CA ALA A 184 -30.30 24.79 -9.62
C ALA A 184 -30.74 24.79 -11.10
N ALA A 185 -30.07 24.05 -11.97
CA ALA A 185 -30.38 23.94 -13.39
C ALA A 185 -31.55 23.00 -13.68
N LYS A 186 -31.80 22.00 -12.83
CA LYS A 186 -32.91 21.06 -12.98
C LYS A 186 -34.29 21.70 -13.30
N PRO A 187 -34.74 22.77 -12.59
CA PRO A 187 -35.99 23.45 -12.96
C PRO A 187 -35.90 24.22 -14.29
N LEU A 188 -34.69 24.63 -14.71
CA LEU A 188 -34.45 25.36 -15.96
C LEU A 188 -34.40 24.44 -17.19
N GLU A 189 -34.18 23.14 -17.04
CA GLU A 189 -34.13 22.17 -18.15
C GLU A 189 -35.42 22.21 -19.00
N THR A 190 -36.58 22.34 -18.35
CA THR A 190 -37.87 22.40 -19.07
C THR A 190 -37.98 23.69 -19.89
N VAL A 191 -37.45 24.80 -19.38
CA VAL A 191 -37.44 26.10 -20.07
C VAL A 191 -36.43 26.08 -21.21
N LEU A 192 -35.24 25.52 -20.99
CA LEU A 192 -34.20 25.37 -22.00
C LEU A 192 -34.66 24.50 -23.17
N SER A 193 -35.39 23.40 -22.89
CA SER A 193 -35.96 22.53 -23.93
C SER A 193 -37.02 23.23 -24.79
N VAL A 194 -37.77 24.19 -24.25
CA VAL A 194 -38.74 24.97 -25.03
C VAL A 194 -38.04 26.10 -25.79
N ALA A 195 -37.07 26.76 -25.13
CA ALA A 195 -36.30 27.85 -25.72
C ALA A 195 -35.38 27.38 -26.85
N SER A 196 -34.93 26.11 -26.84
CA SER A 196 -34.09 25.56 -27.89
C SER A 196 -34.75 25.49 -29.27
N ILE A 197 -36.08 25.46 -29.31
CA ILE A 197 -36.86 25.52 -30.56
C ILE A 197 -36.60 26.85 -31.29
N VAL A 198 -36.31 27.92 -30.53
CA VAL A 198 -36.04 29.26 -31.05
C VAL A 198 -34.53 29.51 -31.19
N GLU A 199 -33.73 29.06 -30.22
CA GLU A 199 -32.27 29.19 -30.22
C GLU A 199 -31.59 27.83 -29.99
N PRO A 200 -31.21 27.11 -31.06
CA PRO A 200 -30.61 25.77 -30.96
C PRO A 200 -29.30 25.71 -30.18
N ALA A 201 -28.58 26.84 -30.01
CA ALA A 201 -27.39 26.87 -29.18
C ALA A 201 -27.67 26.55 -27.70
N LEU A 202 -28.92 26.74 -27.23
CA LEU A 202 -29.33 26.43 -25.86
C LEU A 202 -29.35 24.92 -25.57
N GLU A 203 -29.49 24.05 -26.58
CA GLU A 203 -29.37 22.58 -26.39
C GLU A 203 -27.96 22.15 -25.99
N ARG A 204 -26.96 23.00 -26.26
CA ARG A 204 -25.56 22.73 -25.93
C ARG A 204 -25.15 23.29 -24.56
N LEU A 205 -26.03 24.02 -23.89
CA LEU A 205 -25.74 24.66 -22.60
C LEU A 205 -25.92 23.67 -21.45
N CYS A 206 -24.83 23.01 -21.05
CA CYS A 206 -24.86 22.05 -19.94
C CYS A 206 -24.51 22.71 -18.60
N ILE A 207 -25.49 23.39 -17.98
CA ILE A 207 -25.29 24.04 -16.67
C ILE A 207 -25.02 22.98 -15.60
N GLY A 208 -23.90 23.10 -14.89
CA GLY A 208 -23.53 22.19 -13.80
C GLY A 208 -23.07 20.80 -14.25
N ARG A 209 -22.76 20.61 -15.54
CA ARG A 209 -22.23 19.32 -16.04
C ARG A 209 -20.90 18.98 -15.38
N ILE A 210 -20.83 17.77 -14.85
CA ILE A 210 -19.62 17.17 -14.29
C ILE A 210 -19.24 16.00 -15.18
N ASP A 211 -18.06 16.08 -15.78
CA ASP A 211 -17.51 15.08 -16.69
C ASP A 211 -16.28 14.41 -16.04
N PRO A 212 -16.46 13.27 -15.36
CA PRO A 212 -15.38 12.63 -14.59
C PRO A 212 -14.27 12.01 -15.47
N ASP A 213 -14.53 11.83 -16.77
CA ASP A 213 -13.67 11.07 -17.70
C ASP A 213 -12.89 11.95 -18.70
N ILE A 214 -12.82 13.27 -18.53
CA ILE A 214 -11.93 14.11 -19.34
C ILE A 214 -10.51 13.99 -18.78
N VAL A 215 -9.88 12.86 -19.05
CA VAL A 215 -8.46 12.63 -18.83
C VAL A 215 -7.70 13.12 -20.06
N PRO A 216 -6.70 14.02 -19.93
CA PRO A 216 -5.84 14.42 -21.03
C PRO A 216 -5.28 13.21 -21.80
N GLU A 217 -5.24 13.30 -23.14
CA GLU A 217 -4.89 12.16 -24.03
C GLU A 217 -3.51 11.56 -23.72
N ASP A 218 -2.61 12.32 -23.10
CA ASP A 218 -1.26 11.92 -22.67
C ASP A 218 -1.23 10.97 -21.45
N ARG A 219 -2.37 10.76 -20.76
CA ARG A 219 -2.44 9.91 -19.55
C ARG A 219 -3.20 8.58 -19.73
N LEU A 220 -3.72 8.30 -20.91
CA LEU A 220 -4.46 7.06 -21.22
C LEU A 220 -3.55 6.03 -21.91
N ALA A 221 -2.65 5.40 -21.15
CA ALA A 221 -1.90 4.24 -21.67
C ALA A 221 -2.81 3.00 -21.69
N GLY A 222 -3.12 2.48 -22.88
CA GLY A 222 -3.78 1.17 -23.05
C GLY A 222 -5.32 1.17 -23.19
N SER A 223 -5.98 2.33 -23.22
CA SER A 223 -7.41 2.41 -23.52
C SER A 223 -7.67 2.19 -25.02
N THR A 224 -8.07 0.98 -25.42
CA THR A 224 -8.38 0.63 -26.82
C THR A 224 -9.66 1.29 -27.36
N SER A 225 -10.48 1.89 -26.49
CA SER A 225 -11.60 2.75 -26.90
C SER A 225 -11.30 4.19 -26.52
N ARG A 226 -11.38 5.11 -27.49
CA ARG A 226 -11.43 6.54 -27.19
C ARG A 226 -12.65 6.76 -26.28
N PRO A 227 -12.50 7.29 -25.05
CA PRO A 227 -13.66 7.67 -24.27
C PRO A 227 -14.50 8.63 -25.13
N PRO A 228 -15.83 8.48 -25.19
CA PRO A 228 -16.66 9.34 -26.02
C PRO A 228 -16.38 10.80 -25.65
N ASP A 229 -16.08 11.64 -26.64
CA ASP A 229 -15.80 13.05 -26.38
C ASP A 229 -17.11 13.74 -25.95
N LEU A 230 -17.22 13.89 -24.63
CA LEU A 230 -18.38 14.42 -23.93
C LEU A 230 -18.70 15.86 -24.37
N ARG A 231 -17.74 16.59 -24.96
CA ARG A 231 -17.95 17.94 -25.52
C ARG A 231 -18.92 17.97 -26.70
N TYR A 232 -19.10 16.85 -27.38
CA TYR A 232 -20.01 16.73 -28.54
C TYR A 232 -21.27 15.93 -28.22
N GLN A 233 -21.46 15.51 -26.97
CA GLN A 233 -22.68 14.86 -26.54
C GLN A 233 -23.68 15.88 -25.99
N PRO A 234 -24.96 15.80 -26.39
CA PRO A 234 -26.01 16.61 -25.79
C PRO A 234 -26.06 16.37 -24.28
N CYS A 235 -26.41 17.43 -23.55
CA CYS A 235 -26.97 17.28 -22.21
C CYS A 235 -28.41 16.71 -22.38
#